data_AF-Q5ZW54-F1
#
_entry.id   AF-Q5ZW54-F1
#
_cell.length_a   1.000
_cell.length_b   1.000
_cell.length_c   1.000
_cell.angle_alpha   90.00
_cell.angle_beta   90.00
_cell.angle_gamma   90.00
#
_symmetry.space_group_name_H-M   'P 1'
#
loop_
_entity.id
_entity.type
_entity.pdbx_description
1 polymer ?
#
loop_
_entity_poly.entity_id
_entity_poly.type
_entity_poly.pdbx_seq_one_letter_code
_entity_poly.pdbx_strand_id
1 'polypeptide(L)'
;MKKIITSAICLYSLSLPVYSESTPDGQPILYCPNSVKCDFKLYGTERCRVMDNPSEVWGGYTFSGPKLLEGIYKFKRVEVSAEKRPVCKYYLNDKQPAPLDISLNDPNSNYPTTTTRYINKFNPFLAEGTSWTGTNFGMSCSSNDPKHCPLTEEPEITVTSNGSKSFDMVFYFASGNDSEWEPKYKSSSILSYNELYDLCGSTSECIIDIGESSACRDGFDCLQLGTVSLDLSNPNVVKINKTTSSIPYLSIMQKKPFNTLYSELK
;
A
#
# COMPACT_ATOMS: atom_id res chain seq x y z
N MET A 1 -47.24 36.53 27.40
CA MET A 1 -45.81 36.62 27.04
C MET A 1 -45.26 35.20 26.99
N LYS A 2 -45.10 34.60 25.80
CA LYS A 2 -44.52 33.25 25.62
C LYS A 2 -43.08 33.40 25.13
N LYS A 3 -42.12 32.91 25.91
CA LYS A 3 -40.69 32.87 25.54
C LYS A 3 -40.48 31.74 24.55
N ILE A 4 -40.04 32.07 23.35
CA ILE A 4 -39.52 31.11 22.37
C ILE A 4 -38.05 30.89 22.74
N ILE A 5 -37.74 29.67 23.19
CA ILE A 5 -36.37 29.22 23.43
C ILE A 5 -35.84 28.72 22.09
N THR A 6 -34.96 29.51 21.48
CA THR A 6 -34.25 29.16 20.26
C THR A 6 -33.14 28.15 20.62
N SER A 7 -33.39 26.86 20.40
CA SER A 7 -32.35 25.84 20.52
C SER A 7 -31.37 25.97 19.35
N ALA A 8 -30.15 26.39 19.67
CA ALA A 8 -29.01 26.33 18.76
C ALA A 8 -28.63 24.87 18.50
N ILE A 9 -28.92 24.37 17.30
CA ILE A 9 -28.37 23.10 16.81
C ILE A 9 -26.95 23.41 16.35
N CYS A 10 -25.96 23.16 17.22
CA CYS A 10 -24.57 23.05 16.83
C CYS A 10 -24.44 21.85 15.87
N LEU A 11 -24.37 22.13 14.57
CA LEU A 11 -23.85 21.21 13.56
C LEU A 11 -22.37 20.98 13.85
N TYR A 12 -22.08 20.07 14.78
CA TYR A 12 -20.79 19.41 14.82
C TYR A 12 -20.66 18.65 13.50
N SER A 13 -19.88 19.23 12.59
CA SER A 13 -19.26 18.51 11.49
C SER A 13 -18.31 17.49 12.13
N LEU A 14 -18.84 16.34 12.51
CA LEU A 14 -18.05 15.14 12.71
C LEU A 14 -17.44 14.82 11.35
N SER A 15 -16.23 15.30 11.11
CA SER A 15 -15.31 14.67 10.17
C SER A 15 -15.10 13.25 10.71
N LEU A 16 -15.94 12.33 10.25
CA LEU A 16 -15.76 10.92 10.53
C LEU A 16 -14.34 10.57 10.07
N PRO A 17 -13.53 9.93 10.94
CA PRO A 17 -12.26 9.40 10.48
C PRO A 17 -12.54 8.53 9.26
N VAL A 18 -11.70 8.64 8.24
CA VAL A 18 -11.73 7.72 7.09
C VAL A 18 -11.35 6.36 7.65
N TYR A 19 -12.35 5.60 8.11
CA TYR A 19 -12.17 4.17 8.34
C TYR A 19 -11.77 3.59 6.98
N SER A 20 -10.72 2.78 6.96
CA SER A 20 -10.53 1.83 5.88
C SER A 20 -11.77 0.93 5.93
N GLU A 21 -12.70 1.14 5.01
CA GLU A 21 -13.73 0.15 4.74
C GLU A 21 -13.04 -1.12 4.24
N SER A 22 -13.63 -2.27 4.48
CA SER A 22 -13.16 -3.53 3.91
C SER A 22 -14.21 -4.03 2.95
N THR A 23 -13.76 -4.68 1.88
CA THR A 23 -14.66 -5.43 1.01
C THR A 23 -15.36 -6.53 1.82
N PRO A 24 -16.49 -7.11 1.35
CA PRO A 24 -17.18 -8.19 2.08
C PRO A 24 -16.29 -9.40 2.41
N ASP A 25 -15.28 -9.63 1.57
CA ASP A 25 -14.24 -10.65 1.69
C ASP A 25 -13.06 -10.24 2.58
N GLY A 26 -12.94 -8.97 2.96
CA GLY A 26 -11.96 -8.48 3.93
C GLY A 26 -10.72 -7.78 3.34
N GLN A 27 -10.69 -7.48 2.04
CA GLN A 27 -9.62 -6.65 1.46
C GLN A 27 -9.71 -5.21 2.01
N PRO A 28 -8.59 -4.57 2.36
CA PRO A 28 -8.60 -3.16 2.72
C PRO A 28 -8.96 -2.29 1.51
N ILE A 29 -9.98 -1.45 1.66
CA ILE A 29 -10.35 -0.44 0.67
C ILE A 29 -9.60 0.85 0.99
N LEU A 30 -8.94 1.39 -0.03
CA LEU A 30 -8.27 2.68 0.01
C LEU A 30 -8.98 3.72 -0.85
N TYR A 31 -8.86 4.97 -0.41
CA TYR A 31 -9.36 6.13 -1.11
C TYR A 31 -8.26 7.17 -1.23
N CYS A 32 -8.20 7.86 -2.37
CA CYS A 32 -7.40 9.07 -2.47
C CYS A 32 -7.87 10.10 -1.43
N PRO A 33 -6.96 10.82 -0.79
CA PRO A 33 -7.31 11.91 0.10
C PRO A 33 -8.16 12.96 -0.59
N ASN A 34 -9.07 13.59 0.14
CA ASN A 34 -9.88 14.69 -0.40
C ASN A 34 -9.05 15.93 -0.74
N SER A 35 -7.94 16.13 -0.03
CA SER A 35 -7.09 17.31 -0.22
C SER A 35 -5.69 17.17 0.33
N VAL A 36 -4.78 17.94 -0.24
CA VAL A 36 -3.38 18.05 0.15
C VAL A 36 -3.05 19.49 0.42
N LYS A 37 -2.34 19.77 1.52
CA LYS A 37 -1.87 21.11 1.85
C LYS A 37 -0.41 21.24 1.46
N CYS A 38 -0.06 22.30 0.74
CA CYS A 38 1.32 22.64 0.46
C CYS A 38 1.71 23.99 1.09
N ASP A 39 2.89 24.05 1.74
CA ASP A 39 3.42 25.21 2.49
C ASP A 39 4.93 25.37 2.22
N PHE A 40 5.35 26.56 1.76
CA PHE A 40 6.75 26.84 1.43
C PHE A 40 7.64 27.19 2.61
N LYS A 41 7.07 27.33 3.81
CA LYS A 41 7.85 27.44 5.05
C LYS A 41 8.52 26.11 5.43
N LEU A 42 8.05 25.01 4.84
CA LEU A 42 8.60 23.66 5.02
C LEU A 42 9.67 23.38 3.95
N TYR A 43 10.73 22.66 4.33
CA TYR A 43 11.84 22.30 3.44
C TYR A 43 11.69 20.83 2.95
N GLY A 44 12.17 20.55 1.74
CA GLY A 44 12.19 19.19 1.19
C GLY A 44 10.80 18.58 0.94
N THR A 45 10.63 17.31 1.30
CA THR A 45 9.39 16.52 1.12
C THR A 45 8.20 17.01 1.91
N GLU A 46 8.43 17.77 2.98
CA GLU A 46 7.36 18.26 3.85
C GLU A 46 6.53 19.38 3.22
N ARG A 47 6.98 19.89 2.06
CA ARG A 47 6.31 20.99 1.34
C ARG A 47 4.88 20.68 0.97
N CYS A 48 4.53 19.43 0.74
CA CYS A 48 3.15 19.00 0.51
C CYS A 48 2.84 17.82 1.42
N ARG A 49 1.74 17.92 2.16
CA ARG A 49 1.26 16.87 3.06
C ARG A 49 -0.20 16.59 2.82
N VAL A 50 -0.53 15.31 2.77
CA VAL A 50 -1.91 14.85 2.76
C VAL A 50 -2.58 15.29 4.06
N MET A 51 -3.77 15.88 3.95
CA MET A 51 -4.59 16.14 5.14
C MET A 51 -5.28 14.83 5.54
N ASP A 52 -5.27 14.51 6.83
CA ASP A 52 -5.94 13.32 7.39
C ASP A 52 -5.38 11.98 6.88
N ASN A 53 -4.05 11.78 6.94
CA ASN A 53 -3.37 10.51 6.60
C ASN A 53 -2.88 9.76 7.86
N PRO A 54 -3.79 9.24 8.73
CA PRO A 54 -3.41 8.63 10.01
C PRO A 54 -2.56 7.36 9.86
N SER A 55 -2.65 6.70 8.69
CA SER A 55 -1.95 5.45 8.40
C SER A 55 -0.65 5.66 7.62
N GLU A 56 -0.28 6.92 7.32
CA GLU A 56 0.94 7.27 6.57
C GLU A 56 1.07 6.49 5.24
N VAL A 57 -0.06 6.25 4.56
CA VAL A 57 -0.14 5.41 3.35
C VAL A 57 0.28 6.19 2.10
N TRP A 58 -0.12 7.45 2.04
CA TRP A 58 0.09 8.29 0.87
C TRP A 58 1.46 8.98 0.90
N GLY A 59 2.14 8.96 -0.24
CA GLY A 59 3.48 9.51 -0.46
C GLY A 59 3.49 10.99 -0.85
N GLY A 60 4.67 11.48 -1.24
CA GLY A 60 4.91 12.87 -1.62
C GLY A 60 4.62 13.20 -3.09
N TYR A 61 4.82 14.46 -3.44
CA TYR A 61 4.71 14.94 -4.83
C TYR A 61 5.83 14.40 -5.72
N THR A 62 5.48 13.81 -6.87
CA THR A 62 6.46 13.33 -7.85
C THR A 62 7.00 14.48 -8.70
N PHE A 63 8.34 14.62 -8.75
CA PHE A 63 9.02 15.73 -9.43
C PHE A 63 8.91 15.62 -10.97
N SER A 64 7.87 16.22 -11.55
CA SER A 64 7.80 16.57 -12.98
C SER A 64 6.58 17.47 -13.22
N GLY A 65 6.70 18.77 -12.90
CA GLY A 65 5.54 19.64 -13.03
C GLY A 65 5.82 21.12 -12.84
N PRO A 66 4.80 21.97 -13.08
CA PRO A 66 4.90 23.42 -12.94
C PRO A 66 5.27 23.82 -11.51
N LYS A 67 5.68 25.09 -11.35
CA LYS A 67 5.98 25.67 -10.05
C LYS A 67 4.78 25.46 -9.11
N LEU A 68 4.99 24.69 -8.05
CA LEU A 68 4.02 24.48 -6.99
C LEU A 68 3.60 25.85 -6.41
N LEU A 69 2.33 26.00 -6.07
CA LEU A 69 1.80 27.15 -5.34
C LEU A 69 1.43 26.72 -3.90
N GLU A 70 1.56 27.64 -2.94
CA GLU A 70 1.09 27.43 -1.57
C GLU A 70 -0.44 27.39 -1.56
N GLY A 71 -1.02 26.44 -0.81
CA GLY A 71 -2.47 26.32 -0.71
C GLY A 71 -2.98 24.91 -0.42
N ILE A 72 -4.30 24.75 -0.52
CA ILE A 72 -4.99 23.46 -0.34
C ILE A 72 -5.45 22.97 -1.70
N TYR A 73 -4.79 21.94 -2.21
CA TYR A 73 -5.15 21.26 -3.43
C TYR A 73 -6.31 20.30 -3.17
N LYS A 74 -7.27 20.25 -4.08
CA LYS A 74 -8.45 19.39 -4.00
C LYS A 74 -8.33 18.21 -4.95
N PHE A 75 -8.82 17.06 -4.49
CA PHE A 75 -8.88 15.86 -5.29
C PHE A 75 -9.63 16.14 -6.60
N LYS A 76 -9.08 15.64 -7.70
CA LYS A 76 -9.70 15.75 -9.01
C LYS A 76 -10.04 14.38 -9.58
N ARG A 77 -9.06 13.49 -9.60
CA ARG A 77 -9.21 12.13 -10.10
C ARG A 77 -8.07 11.26 -9.59
N VAL A 78 -8.27 9.96 -9.70
CA VAL A 78 -7.22 8.96 -9.50
C VAL A 78 -7.02 8.20 -10.80
N GLU A 79 -5.76 7.86 -11.08
CA GLU A 79 -5.33 7.07 -12.22
C GLU A 79 -4.59 5.84 -11.70
N VAL A 80 -4.86 4.68 -12.30
CA VAL A 80 -4.11 3.44 -12.07
C VAL A 80 -3.45 3.07 -13.39
N SER A 81 -2.12 3.01 -13.40
CA SER A 81 -1.35 2.66 -14.59
C SER A 81 -1.44 1.18 -14.93
N ALA A 82 -0.96 0.76 -16.11
CA ALA A 82 -0.80 -0.65 -16.47
C ALA A 82 0.08 -1.44 -15.47
N GLU A 83 1.02 -0.75 -14.81
CA GLU A 83 1.84 -1.33 -13.74
C GLU A 83 1.13 -1.35 -12.38
N LYS A 84 -0.18 -1.05 -12.35
CA LYS A 84 -1.02 -1.04 -11.14
C LYS A 84 -0.54 -0.07 -10.06
N ARG A 85 0.09 1.03 -10.48
CA ARG A 85 0.54 2.12 -9.60
C ARG A 85 -0.55 3.19 -9.50
N PRO A 86 -1.16 3.40 -8.32
CA PRO A 86 -2.17 4.43 -8.15
C PRO A 86 -1.53 5.82 -8.01
N VAL A 87 -2.04 6.78 -8.77
CA VAL A 87 -1.66 8.20 -8.70
C VAL A 87 -2.91 9.05 -8.53
N CYS A 88 -2.99 9.76 -7.42
CA CYS A 88 -4.03 10.75 -7.14
C CYS A 88 -3.61 12.11 -7.72
N LYS A 89 -4.50 12.72 -8.51
CA LYS A 89 -4.30 14.02 -9.16
C LYS A 89 -5.08 15.10 -8.41
N TYR A 90 -4.43 16.21 -8.11
CA TYR A 90 -5.03 17.32 -7.38
C TYR A 90 -4.84 18.66 -8.09
N TYR A 91 -5.80 19.57 -7.91
CA TYR A 91 -5.74 20.94 -8.43
C TYR A 91 -5.97 21.95 -7.31
N LEU A 92 -5.25 23.06 -7.35
CA LEU A 92 -5.57 24.21 -6.50
C LEU A 92 -6.78 24.99 -7.04
N ASN A 93 -6.91 25.04 -8.38
CA ASN A 93 -8.05 25.56 -9.11
C ASN A 93 -8.11 24.92 -10.51
N ASP A 94 -9.29 24.98 -11.15
CA ASP A 94 -9.53 24.36 -12.47
C ASP A 94 -8.71 24.99 -13.62
N LYS A 95 -7.99 26.09 -13.39
CA LYS A 95 -7.22 26.84 -14.40
C LYS A 95 -5.72 26.52 -14.38
N GLN A 96 -5.24 25.66 -13.48
CA GLN A 96 -3.83 25.30 -13.42
C GLN A 96 -3.43 24.43 -14.64
N PRO A 97 -2.24 24.63 -15.24
CA PRO A 97 -1.85 23.90 -16.46
C PRO A 97 -1.63 22.40 -16.26
N ALA A 98 -1.28 21.96 -15.05
CA ALA A 98 -1.08 20.55 -14.74
C ALA A 98 -1.46 20.26 -13.27
N PRO A 99 -1.95 19.04 -12.96
CA PRO A 99 -2.25 18.64 -11.60
C PRO A 99 -0.99 18.42 -10.76
N LEU A 100 -1.18 18.42 -9.45
CA LEU A 100 -0.27 17.85 -8.48
C LEU A 100 -0.48 16.33 -8.43
N ASP A 101 0.59 15.58 -8.61
CA ASP A 101 0.58 14.12 -8.61
C ASP A 101 1.08 13.59 -7.26
N ILE A 102 0.28 12.75 -6.61
CA ILE A 102 0.62 12.10 -5.35
C ILE A 102 0.32 10.62 -5.46
N SER A 103 1.32 9.78 -5.21
CA SER A 103 1.20 8.32 -5.28
C SER A 103 1.17 7.70 -3.88
N LEU A 104 0.77 6.43 -3.81
CA LEU A 104 0.93 5.62 -2.61
C LEU A 104 2.43 5.36 -2.41
N ASN A 105 2.98 5.88 -1.30
CA ASN A 105 4.40 5.89 -0.90
C ASN A 105 5.42 5.56 -2.00
N ASP A 106 5.74 6.61 -2.78
CA ASP A 106 6.62 6.62 -3.94
C ASP A 106 7.98 5.91 -3.71
N PRO A 107 8.23 4.77 -4.37
CA PRO A 107 9.51 4.06 -4.28
C PRO A 107 10.68 4.83 -4.91
N ASN A 108 10.40 5.86 -5.73
CA ASN A 108 11.39 6.67 -6.45
C ASN A 108 11.66 8.03 -5.80
N SER A 109 11.02 8.35 -4.66
CA SER A 109 11.31 9.57 -3.93
C SER A 109 12.74 9.52 -3.36
N ASN A 110 13.64 10.35 -3.90
CA ASN A 110 14.99 10.58 -3.37
C ASN A 110 15.00 11.23 -1.97
N TYR A 111 13.84 11.49 -1.39
CA TYR A 111 13.71 12.05 -0.07
C TYR A 111 13.48 10.93 0.93
N PRO A 112 14.25 10.90 2.03
CA PRO A 112 14.10 9.92 3.09
C PRO A 112 12.82 10.24 3.84
N THR A 113 11.68 9.76 3.37
CA THR A 113 10.63 9.42 4.31
C THR A 113 11.14 8.18 5.02
N THR A 114 11.19 8.19 6.34
CA THR A 114 11.49 7.02 7.19
C THR A 114 10.42 5.92 7.07
N THR A 115 9.66 5.92 5.98
CA THR A 115 8.55 5.04 5.69
C THR A 115 9.01 3.95 4.73
N THR A 116 8.87 2.73 5.21
CA THR A 116 8.86 1.48 4.46
C THR A 116 8.26 1.67 3.05
N ARG A 117 8.97 1.26 1.99
CA ARG A 117 8.44 1.28 0.62
C ARG A 117 7.31 0.27 0.51
N TYR A 118 6.18 0.68 -0.08
CA TYR A 118 5.08 -0.23 -0.38
C TYR A 118 5.23 -0.63 -1.83
N ILE A 119 5.39 -1.93 -2.07
CA ILE A 119 5.62 -2.48 -3.42
C ILE A 119 4.38 -3.25 -3.90
N ASN A 120 3.30 -3.21 -3.12
CA ASN A 120 2.05 -3.85 -3.50
C ASN A 120 1.45 -3.23 -4.77
N LYS A 121 0.79 -4.09 -5.54
CA LYS A 121 -0.05 -3.71 -6.66
C LYS A 121 -1.48 -3.40 -6.19
N PHE A 122 -2.16 -2.52 -6.91
CA PHE A 122 -3.52 -2.10 -6.60
C PHE A 122 -4.43 -2.19 -7.81
N ASN A 123 -5.67 -2.63 -7.58
CA ASN A 123 -6.73 -2.65 -8.58
C ASN A 123 -7.86 -1.68 -8.21
N PRO A 124 -8.54 -1.13 -9.22
CA PRO A 124 -9.85 -0.50 -9.06
C PRO A 124 -10.85 -1.47 -8.44
N PHE A 125 -11.52 -1.06 -7.36
CA PHE A 125 -12.63 -1.82 -6.80
C PHE A 125 -13.90 -1.53 -7.61
N LEU A 126 -14.44 -2.55 -8.28
CA LEU A 126 -15.53 -2.44 -9.25
C LEU A 126 -16.88 -2.84 -8.65
N ALA A 127 -17.32 -2.14 -7.60
CA ALA A 127 -18.66 -2.31 -7.03
C ALA A 127 -19.70 -1.39 -7.69
N GLU A 128 -20.99 -1.66 -7.42
CA GLU A 128 -22.08 -0.77 -7.82
C GLU A 128 -21.87 0.65 -7.26
N GLY A 129 -22.07 1.68 -8.09
CA GLY A 129 -21.86 3.09 -7.72
C GLY A 129 -20.42 3.58 -7.83
N THR A 130 -19.47 2.73 -8.22
CA THR A 130 -18.10 3.17 -8.50
C THR A 130 -17.99 3.85 -9.87
N SER A 131 -17.06 4.80 -9.98
CA SER A 131 -16.92 5.72 -11.12
C SER A 131 -15.64 5.47 -11.92
N TRP A 132 -15.19 4.22 -12.01
CA TRP A 132 -14.02 3.85 -12.77
C TRP A 132 -14.30 3.80 -14.28
N THR A 133 -13.41 4.39 -15.07
CA THR A 133 -13.50 4.43 -16.54
C THR A 133 -12.14 4.15 -17.17
N GLY A 134 -12.09 3.43 -18.28
CA GLY A 134 -10.83 3.11 -18.96
C GLY A 134 -10.80 1.68 -19.52
N THR A 135 -9.65 1.29 -20.06
CA THR A 135 -9.38 -0.07 -20.55
C THR A 135 -8.34 -0.75 -19.67
N ASN A 136 -8.03 -2.02 -19.93
CA ASN A 136 -7.08 -2.82 -19.14
C ASN A 136 -5.65 -2.20 -19.06
N PHE A 137 -5.32 -1.22 -19.91
CA PHE A 137 -4.02 -0.55 -19.92
C PHE A 137 -3.96 0.69 -19.00
N GLY A 138 -5.08 1.08 -18.40
CA GLY A 138 -5.14 2.15 -17.41
C GLY A 138 -6.58 2.54 -17.09
N MET A 139 -6.86 2.72 -15.80
CA MET A 139 -8.17 3.16 -15.33
C MET A 139 -8.07 4.54 -14.71
N SER A 140 -9.11 5.34 -14.91
CA SER A 140 -9.24 6.69 -14.38
C SER A 140 -10.61 6.89 -13.75
N CYS A 141 -10.62 7.60 -12.63
CA CYS A 141 -11.84 7.98 -11.94
C CYS A 141 -12.56 9.11 -12.70
N SER A 142 -13.83 8.90 -13.02
CA SER A 142 -14.68 9.93 -13.65
C SER A 142 -15.37 10.86 -12.63
N SER A 143 -15.30 10.52 -11.34
CA SER A 143 -15.84 11.32 -10.24
C SER A 143 -14.78 12.27 -9.65
N ASN A 144 -15.23 13.44 -9.18
CA ASN A 144 -14.39 14.34 -8.38
C ASN A 144 -14.52 14.07 -6.87
N ASP A 145 -15.25 13.02 -6.46
CA ASP A 145 -15.28 12.53 -5.08
C ASP A 145 -14.43 11.25 -4.99
N PRO A 146 -13.36 11.24 -4.18
CA PRO A 146 -12.48 10.07 -4.12
C PRO A 146 -13.19 8.82 -3.57
N LYS A 147 -14.30 8.97 -2.84
CA LYS A 147 -15.09 7.82 -2.33
C LYS A 147 -15.72 7.00 -3.43
N HIS A 148 -15.97 7.58 -4.60
CA HIS A 148 -16.52 6.84 -5.74
C HIS A 148 -15.46 6.08 -6.54
N CYS A 149 -14.18 6.20 -6.17
CA CYS A 149 -13.07 5.52 -6.83
C CYS A 149 -12.18 4.77 -5.84
N PRO A 150 -12.77 3.79 -5.12
CA PRO A 150 -12.05 2.92 -4.22
C PRO A 150 -11.02 2.06 -4.95
N LEU A 151 -9.93 1.76 -4.25
CA LEU A 151 -8.86 0.87 -4.65
C LEU A 151 -8.73 -0.28 -3.65
N THR A 152 -8.33 -1.45 -4.11
CA THR A 152 -7.96 -2.58 -3.26
C THR A 152 -6.56 -3.07 -3.60
N GLU A 153 -5.84 -3.56 -2.59
CA GLU A 153 -4.58 -4.26 -2.76
C GLU A 153 -4.82 -5.57 -3.51
N GLU A 154 -3.90 -5.96 -4.40
CA GLU A 154 -3.93 -7.31 -4.96
C GLU A 154 -3.75 -8.37 -3.86
N PRO A 155 -4.33 -9.57 -3.99
CA PRO A 155 -4.12 -10.65 -3.04
C PRO A 155 -2.69 -11.20 -3.18
N GLU A 156 -1.72 -10.50 -2.61
CA GLU A 156 -0.31 -10.86 -2.63
C GLU A 156 0.33 -10.56 -1.27
N ILE A 157 1.51 -11.13 -1.03
CA ILE A 157 2.39 -10.74 0.07
C ILE A 157 3.68 -10.17 -0.50
N THR A 158 4.23 -9.18 0.20
CA THR A 158 5.44 -8.48 -0.20
C THR A 158 6.40 -8.42 0.98
N VAL A 159 7.70 -8.50 0.71
CA VAL A 159 8.74 -8.11 1.67
C VAL A 159 9.47 -6.87 1.17
N THR A 160 9.85 -6.00 2.11
CA THR A 160 10.62 -4.80 1.83
C THR A 160 11.70 -4.61 2.88
N SER A 161 12.78 -3.94 2.49
CA SER A 161 13.79 -3.47 3.45
C SER A 161 13.44 -2.08 3.96
N ASN A 162 13.78 -1.85 5.23
CA ASN A 162 13.61 -0.58 5.91
C ASN A 162 14.97 0.14 5.99
N GLY A 163 15.46 0.62 4.85
CA GLY A 163 16.70 1.39 4.78
C GLY A 163 17.89 0.76 5.54
N SER A 164 18.83 1.60 5.97
CA SER A 164 20.16 1.21 6.47
C SER A 164 20.23 0.41 7.79
N LYS A 165 19.10 -0.04 8.35
CA LYS A 165 19.03 -0.69 9.68
C LYS A 165 18.34 -2.05 9.70
N SER A 166 18.06 -2.66 8.55
CA SER A 166 17.32 -3.93 8.46
C SER A 166 17.95 -4.91 7.48
N PHE A 167 17.68 -6.21 7.66
CA PHE A 167 18.04 -7.22 6.66
C PHE A 167 17.13 -7.09 5.44
N ASP A 168 17.73 -7.16 4.25
CA ASP A 168 16.98 -7.32 3.00
C ASP A 168 16.33 -8.70 3.02
N MET A 169 14.99 -8.75 3.07
CA MET A 169 14.25 -10.00 3.17
C MET A 169 13.82 -10.51 1.79
N VAL A 170 13.74 -11.83 1.65
CA VAL A 170 13.09 -12.53 0.53
C VAL A 170 12.25 -13.68 1.08
N PHE A 171 11.15 -13.99 0.40
CA PHE A 171 10.53 -15.31 0.55
C PHE A 171 11.39 -16.33 -0.15
N TYR A 172 11.55 -17.52 0.44
CA TYR A 172 12.21 -18.63 -0.25
C TYR A 172 11.48 -19.95 -0.02
N PHE A 173 11.53 -20.84 -1.02
CA PHE A 173 10.78 -22.09 -1.06
C PHE A 173 11.42 -23.07 -2.05
N ALA A 174 11.17 -24.37 -1.87
CA ALA A 174 11.73 -25.40 -2.73
C ALA A 174 11.17 -25.33 -4.17
N SER A 175 12.04 -25.47 -5.17
CA SER A 175 11.66 -25.62 -6.58
C SER A 175 11.20 -27.06 -6.85
N GLY A 176 9.91 -27.27 -7.09
CA GLY A 176 9.32 -28.61 -7.27
C GLY A 176 9.72 -29.41 -8.52
N ASN A 177 10.72 -28.96 -9.31
CA ASN A 177 11.06 -29.59 -10.59
C ASN A 177 12.46 -30.23 -10.66
N ASP A 178 13.27 -30.16 -9.61
CA ASP A 178 14.65 -30.66 -9.70
C ASP A 178 14.76 -32.05 -9.05
N SER A 179 15.03 -33.05 -9.88
CA SER A 179 15.44 -34.41 -9.49
C SER A 179 16.88 -34.45 -8.95
N GLU A 180 17.34 -33.36 -8.35
CA GLU A 180 18.68 -33.20 -7.79
C GLU A 180 18.65 -33.52 -6.29
N TRP A 181 19.78 -34.04 -5.77
CA TRP A 181 19.91 -34.48 -4.37
C TRP A 181 19.82 -33.32 -3.37
N GLU A 182 20.07 -32.08 -3.81
CA GLU A 182 19.87 -30.86 -3.04
C GLU A 182 18.70 -30.03 -3.64
N PRO A 183 17.70 -29.63 -2.83
CA PRO A 183 16.58 -28.84 -3.32
C PRO A 183 17.07 -27.44 -3.71
N LYS A 184 16.94 -27.09 -5.00
CA LYS A 184 17.14 -25.70 -5.43
C LYS A 184 16.04 -24.83 -4.84
N TYR A 185 16.41 -23.80 -4.09
CA TYR A 185 15.47 -22.81 -3.60
C TYR A 185 15.20 -21.74 -4.64
N LYS A 186 13.94 -21.35 -4.77
CA LYS A 186 13.54 -20.11 -5.44
C LYS A 186 13.39 -19.04 -4.37
N SER A 187 13.70 -17.80 -4.74
CA SER A 187 13.45 -16.64 -3.89
C SER A 187 12.66 -15.57 -4.65
N SER A 188 11.80 -14.86 -3.92
CA SER A 188 11.03 -13.73 -4.46
C SER A 188 10.78 -12.68 -3.38
N SER A 189 10.67 -11.42 -3.79
CA SER A 189 10.26 -10.32 -2.91
C SER A 189 8.74 -10.14 -2.85
N ILE A 190 8.01 -10.72 -3.82
CA ILE A 190 6.55 -10.62 -3.95
C ILE A 190 6.02 -12.01 -4.32
N LEU A 191 4.96 -12.46 -3.66
CA LEU A 191 4.23 -13.68 -4.02
C LEU A 191 2.76 -13.35 -4.22
N SER A 192 2.30 -13.51 -5.45
CA SER A 192 0.89 -13.38 -5.83
C SER A 192 0.06 -14.55 -5.29
N TYR A 193 -1.27 -14.38 -5.20
CA TYR A 193 -2.16 -15.46 -4.80
C TYR A 193 -1.94 -16.74 -5.61
N ASN A 194 -1.77 -16.64 -6.93
CA ASN A 194 -1.57 -17.82 -7.77
C ASN A 194 -0.28 -18.55 -7.43
N GLU A 195 0.82 -17.83 -7.18
CA GLU A 195 2.08 -18.46 -6.75
C GLU A 195 1.93 -19.12 -5.37
N LEU A 196 1.22 -18.47 -4.45
CA LEU A 196 0.94 -19.04 -3.12
C LEU A 196 0.03 -20.27 -3.20
N TYR A 197 -0.97 -20.23 -4.07
CA TYR A 197 -1.89 -21.35 -4.34
C TYR A 197 -1.14 -22.53 -4.96
N ASP A 198 -0.21 -22.27 -5.88
CA ASP A 198 0.62 -23.33 -6.47
C ASP A 198 1.55 -23.98 -5.43
N LEU A 199 1.99 -23.21 -4.43
CA LEU A 199 2.85 -23.70 -3.35
C LEU A 199 2.09 -24.49 -2.26
N CYS A 200 0.90 -24.02 -1.88
CA CYS A 200 0.20 -24.51 -0.68
C CYS A 200 -1.22 -25.05 -0.93
N GLY A 201 -1.78 -24.81 -2.11
CA GLY A 201 -3.21 -24.99 -2.38
C GLY A 201 -4.10 -24.01 -1.62
N SER A 202 -5.42 -24.24 -1.67
CA SER A 202 -6.36 -23.53 -0.80
C SER A 202 -6.29 -24.11 0.62
N THR A 203 -5.74 -23.34 1.56
CA THR A 203 -5.55 -23.73 2.96
C THR A 203 -5.68 -22.52 3.88
N SER A 204 -6.09 -22.74 5.14
CA SER A 204 -6.09 -21.70 6.17
C SER A 204 -4.71 -21.50 6.84
N GLU A 205 -3.76 -22.38 6.56
CA GLU A 205 -2.42 -22.35 7.13
C GLU A 205 -1.39 -22.81 6.09
N CYS A 206 -0.86 -21.85 5.35
CA CYS A 206 0.29 -21.98 4.46
C CYS A 206 1.49 -21.28 5.12
N ILE A 207 2.60 -22.00 5.32
CA ILE A 207 3.80 -21.44 5.95
C ILE A 207 4.87 -21.23 4.87
N ILE A 208 5.35 -20.01 4.74
CA ILE A 208 6.43 -19.63 3.82
C ILE A 208 7.62 -19.12 4.63
N ASP A 209 8.81 -19.58 4.26
CA ASP A 209 10.05 -19.14 4.90
C ASP A 209 10.49 -17.75 4.38
N ILE A 210 11.09 -16.97 5.29
CA ILE A 210 11.66 -15.66 5.02
C ILE A 210 13.15 -15.73 5.31
N GLY A 211 13.96 -15.37 4.33
CA GLY A 211 15.42 -15.43 4.38
C GLY A 211 16.08 -14.10 4.04
N GLU A 212 17.40 -14.03 4.25
CA GLU A 212 18.20 -12.89 3.84
C GLU A 212 18.49 -12.93 2.33
N SER A 213 18.20 -11.84 1.63
CA SER A 213 18.35 -11.68 0.18
C SER A 213 19.77 -11.96 -0.31
N SER A 214 20.79 -11.54 0.46
CA SER A 214 22.20 -11.73 0.13
C SER A 214 22.59 -13.22 0.16
N ALA A 215 22.19 -13.94 1.22
CA ALA A 215 22.47 -15.37 1.42
C ALA A 215 21.69 -16.26 0.43
N CYS A 216 20.47 -15.86 0.08
CA CYS A 216 19.62 -16.61 -0.84
C CYS A 216 20.02 -16.56 -2.32
N ARG A 217 20.96 -15.69 -2.72
CA ARG A 217 21.39 -15.57 -4.13
C ARG A 217 22.22 -16.74 -4.62
N ASP A 218 22.88 -17.47 -3.71
CA ASP A 218 23.81 -18.53 -4.07
C ASP A 218 23.14 -19.93 -4.09
N GLY A 219 21.81 -20.01 -3.93
CA GLY A 219 21.01 -21.20 -4.24
C GLY A 219 21.10 -22.36 -3.24
N PHE A 220 22.05 -22.34 -2.30
CA PHE A 220 22.31 -23.47 -1.38
C PHE A 220 22.18 -23.14 0.11
N ASP A 221 22.31 -21.87 0.53
CA ASP A 221 22.27 -21.50 1.95
C ASP A 221 21.51 -20.19 2.19
N CYS A 222 20.17 -20.27 2.17
CA CYS A 222 19.34 -19.16 2.61
C CYS A 222 19.40 -19.04 4.13
N LEU A 223 20.01 -17.96 4.65
CA LEU A 223 19.93 -17.64 6.07
C LEU A 223 18.46 -17.37 6.45
N GLN A 224 17.84 -18.29 7.18
CA GLN A 224 16.47 -18.15 7.63
C GLN A 224 16.36 -17.04 8.68
N LEU A 225 15.60 -15.99 8.34
CA LEU A 225 15.27 -14.89 9.24
C LEU A 225 14.01 -15.19 10.04
N GLY A 226 13.09 -15.99 9.48
CA GLY A 226 11.83 -16.35 10.12
C GLY A 226 10.84 -16.98 9.15
N THR A 227 9.56 -16.94 9.51
CA THR A 227 8.46 -17.47 8.67
C THR A 227 7.25 -16.57 8.70
N VAL A 228 6.39 -16.71 7.68
CA VAL A 228 5.04 -16.16 7.66
C VAL A 228 4.02 -17.28 7.47
N SER A 229 2.96 -17.26 8.27
CA SER A 229 1.79 -18.13 8.15
C SER A 229 0.64 -17.34 7.53
N LEU A 230 0.01 -17.94 6.52
CA LEU A 230 -0.97 -17.33 5.64
C LEU A 230 -2.26 -18.15 5.59
N ASP A 231 -3.39 -17.47 5.43
CA ASP A 231 -4.66 -18.05 5.04
C ASP A 231 -4.96 -17.69 3.58
N LEU A 232 -5.13 -18.74 2.77
CA LEU A 232 -5.39 -18.75 1.33
C LEU A 232 -6.75 -19.38 1.00
N SER A 233 -7.63 -19.54 2.00
CA SER A 233 -8.97 -20.09 1.81
C SER A 233 -9.86 -19.22 0.92
N ASN A 234 -9.52 -17.93 0.78
CA ASN A 234 -10.20 -16.98 -0.08
C ASN A 234 -9.28 -16.49 -1.21
N PRO A 235 -9.65 -16.65 -2.50
CA PRO A 235 -8.82 -16.20 -3.62
C PRO A 235 -8.65 -14.68 -3.73
N ASN A 236 -9.54 -13.92 -3.10
CA ASN A 236 -9.46 -12.47 -3.10
C ASN A 236 -8.65 -11.93 -1.91
N VAL A 237 -8.37 -12.71 -0.88
CA VAL A 237 -7.65 -12.21 0.29
C VAL A 237 -6.57 -13.19 0.70
N VAL A 238 -5.32 -12.75 0.60
CA VAL A 238 -4.23 -13.37 1.35
C VAL A 238 -4.22 -12.75 2.73
N LYS A 239 -4.41 -13.53 3.78
CA LYS A 239 -4.38 -13.03 5.15
C LYS A 239 -3.16 -13.53 5.88
N ILE A 240 -2.36 -12.61 6.41
CA ILE A 240 -1.23 -12.93 7.28
C ILE A 240 -1.77 -13.25 8.68
N ASN A 241 -1.64 -14.51 9.10
CA ASN A 241 -2.07 -14.96 10.42
C ASN A 241 -1.00 -14.69 11.48
N LYS A 242 0.26 -14.99 11.15
CA LYS A 242 1.38 -14.90 12.10
C LYS A 242 2.70 -14.73 11.36
N THR A 243 3.60 -13.95 11.95
CA THR A 243 5.02 -13.92 11.61
C THR A 243 5.83 -14.46 12.77
N THR A 244 6.95 -15.12 12.45
CA THR A 244 7.92 -15.56 13.45
C THR A 244 9.32 -15.10 13.04
N SER A 245 10.19 -14.90 14.01
CA SER A 245 11.59 -14.55 13.76
C SER A 245 12.49 -15.63 14.35
N SER A 246 13.38 -16.17 13.53
CA SER A 246 14.39 -17.14 13.93
C SER A 246 15.58 -16.46 14.61
N ILE A 247 15.76 -15.15 14.41
CA ILE A 247 16.85 -14.35 14.98
C ILE A 247 16.35 -13.56 16.20
N PRO A 248 16.98 -13.69 17.39
CA PRO A 248 16.47 -13.10 18.63
C PRO A 248 16.30 -11.57 18.63
N TYR A 249 17.23 -10.85 17.97
CA TYR A 249 17.25 -9.39 17.91
C TYR A 249 16.53 -8.82 16.69
N LEU A 250 15.88 -9.66 15.89
CA LEU A 250 15.09 -9.25 14.73
C LEU A 250 13.61 -9.48 15.00
N SER A 251 12.77 -8.57 14.50
CA SER A 251 11.32 -8.75 14.44
C SER A 251 10.87 -8.66 12.98
N ILE A 252 10.08 -9.64 12.53
CA ILE A 252 9.36 -9.57 11.26
C ILE A 252 7.95 -9.05 11.54
N MET A 253 7.64 -7.88 11.00
CA MET A 253 6.41 -7.15 11.26
C MET A 253 5.60 -6.96 9.99
N GLN A 254 4.28 -6.90 10.13
CA GLN A 254 3.36 -6.55 9.04
C GLN A 254 3.04 -5.05 9.10
N LYS A 255 3.15 -4.37 7.96
CA LYS A 255 2.75 -2.98 7.80
C LYS A 255 1.24 -2.88 7.51
N LYS A 256 0.44 -2.95 8.57
CA LYS A 256 -1.03 -2.82 8.46
C LYS A 256 -1.43 -1.49 7.79
N PRO A 257 -2.46 -1.49 6.93
CA PRO A 257 -3.37 -2.60 6.64
C PRO A 257 -2.88 -3.59 5.57
N PHE A 258 -1.68 -3.41 5.02
CA PHE A 258 -1.21 -4.15 3.86
C PHE A 258 -0.56 -5.48 4.20
N ASN A 259 -0.40 -6.30 3.18
CA ASN A 259 0.36 -7.54 3.22
C ASN A 259 1.85 -7.34 2.90
N THR A 260 2.38 -6.15 3.24
CA THR A 260 3.81 -5.88 3.22
C THR A 260 4.44 -6.22 4.57
N LEU A 261 5.46 -7.07 4.53
CA LEU A 261 6.31 -7.44 5.65
C LEU A 261 7.61 -6.63 5.62
N TYR A 262 8.06 -6.19 6.79
CA TYR A 262 9.35 -5.54 6.97
C TYR A 262 10.05 -6.13 8.20
N SER A 263 11.37 -5.93 8.28
CA SER A 263 12.15 -6.30 9.45
C SER A 263 12.63 -5.09 10.24
N GLU A 264 12.71 -5.25 11.55
CA GLU A 264 13.19 -4.22 12.48
C GLU A 264 14.05 -4.87 13.57
N LEU A 265 15.17 -4.23 13.90
CA LEU A 265 16.01 -4.63 15.03
C LEU A 265 15.31 -4.23 16.34
N LYS A 266 15.33 -5.13 17.32
CA LYS A 266 14.74 -4.90 18.65
C LYS A 266 15.55 -3.96 19.52
#